data_AF-A0A4R4ELH3-F1
#
_entry.id   AF-A0A4R4ELH3-F1
#
_cell.length_a   1.000
_cell.length_b   1.000
_cell.length_c   1.000
_cell.angle_alpha   90.00
_cell.angle_beta   90.00
_cell.angle_gamma   90.00
#
_symmetry.space_group_name_H-M   'P 1'
#
loop_
_entity.id
_entity.type
_entity.pdbx_description
1 polymer ?
#
loop_
_entity_poly.entity_id
_entity_poly.type
_entity_poly.pdbx_seq_one_letter_code
_entity_poly.pdbx_strand_id
1 'polypeptide(L)' 'MGFLINCRTCGKQVSSTAKMCPHCGERSPEPYIDKFKYSLIALLVIAIIIIFIFFLFGWI' A
#
# COMPACT_ATOMS: atom_id res chain seq x y z
N MET A 1 5.33 -2.27 -15.12
CA MET A 1 6.25 -1.11 -15.18
C MET A 1 6.86 -0.98 -13.79
N GLY A 2 8.08 -1.47 -13.58
CA GLY A 2 8.75 -1.39 -12.28
C GLY A 2 9.64 -0.15 -12.22
N PHE A 3 9.48 0.68 -11.19
CA PHE A 3 10.38 1.82 -10.93
C PHE A 3 11.49 1.40 -9.95
N LEU A 4 12.67 2.01 -10.04
CA LEU A 4 13.79 1.73 -9.15
C LEU A 4 13.63 2.55 -7.86
N ILE A 5 13.84 1.90 -6.71
CA ILE A 5 13.85 2.49 -5.37
C ILE A 5 15.19 2.20 -4.71
N ASN A 6 15.63 3.06 -3.79
CA ASN A 6 16.86 2.82 -3.05
C ASN A 6 16.63 1.78 -1.94
N CYS A 7 17.48 0.77 -1.89
CA CYS A 7 17.49 -0.20 -0.80
C CYS A 7 17.87 0.52 0.51
N ARG A 8 17.08 0.34 1.58
CA ARG A 8 17.32 0.95 2.90
C ARG A 8 18.65 0.52 3.53
N THR A 9 19.13 -0.69 3.24
CA THR A 9 20.34 -1.26 3.86
C THR A 9 21.61 -0.84 3.14
N CYS A 10 21.64 -0.94 1.81
CA CYS A 10 22.87 -0.72 1.03
C CYS A 10 22.86 0.57 0.21
N GLY A 11 21.75 1.32 0.18
CA GLY A 11 21.61 2.58 -0.57
C GLY A 11 21.57 2.44 -2.09
N LYS A 12 21.78 1.23 -2.63
CA LYS A 12 21.79 0.97 -4.08
C LYS A 12 20.37 0.90 -4.64
N GLN A 13 20.23 1.24 -5.92
CA GLN A 13 18.95 1.18 -6.61
C GLN A 13 18.53 -0.27 -6.84
N VAL A 14 17.29 -0.59 -6.49
CA VAL A 14 16.67 -1.90 -6.62
C VAL A 14 15.28 -1.74 -7.22
N SER A 15 14.79 -2.74 -7.94
CA SER A 15 13.45 -2.66 -8.52
C SER A 15 12.39 -2.67 -7.40
N SER A 16 11.35 -1.84 -7.50
CA SER A 16 10.23 -1.81 -6.54
C SER A 16 9.43 -3.10 -6.47
N THR A 17 9.64 -4.00 -7.43
CA THR A 17 9.04 -5.33 -7.46
C THR A 17 10.02 -6.42 -6.99
N ALA A 18 11.29 -6.10 -6.78
CA ALA A 18 12.28 -7.07 -6.33
C ALA A 18 12.02 -7.44 -4.87
N LYS A 19 11.66 -8.71 -4.61
CA LYS A 19 11.43 -9.23 -3.25
C LYS A 19 12.70 -9.23 -2.38
N MET A 20 13.87 -9.19 -3.02
CA MET A 20 15.16 -9.31 -2.37
C MET A 20 16.17 -8.42 -3.10
N CYS A 21 16.97 -7.67 -2.36
CA CYS A 21 17.98 -6.82 -2.95
C CYS A 21 19.13 -7.67 -3.52
N PRO A 22 19.46 -7.60 -4.82
CA PRO A 22 20.53 -8.40 -5.42
C PRO A 22 21.94 -7.96 -4.98
N HIS A 23 22.06 -6.80 -4.32
CA HIS A 23 23.36 -6.27 -3.91
C HIS A 23 23.76 -6.59 -2.48
N CYS A 24 22.79 -6.66 -1.56
CA CYS A 24 23.07 -6.97 -0.15
C CYS A 24 22.45 -8.29 0.31
N GLY A 25 21.52 -8.87 -0.46
CA GLY A 25 20.81 -10.08 -0.06
C GLY A 25 19.73 -9.85 1.00
N GLU A 26 19.41 -8.60 1.36
CA GLU A 26 18.34 -8.31 2.31
C GLU A 26 16.98 -8.66 1.69
N ARG A 27 16.19 -9.44 2.41
CA ARG A 27 14.79 -9.70 2.05
C ARG A 27 13.99 -8.46 2.38
N SER A 28 13.33 -7.92 1.36
CA SER A 28 12.41 -6.78 1.43
C SER A 28 13.08 -5.40 1.32
N PRO A 29 13.23 -4.84 0.11
CA PRO A 29 12.73 -3.50 -0.06
C PRO A 29 11.20 -3.64 0.04
N GLU A 30 10.64 -3.51 1.25
CA GLU A 30 9.19 -3.39 1.38
C GLU A 30 8.75 -2.31 0.39
N PRO A 31 7.84 -2.62 -0.55
CA PRO A 31 7.30 -1.58 -1.42
C PRO A 31 6.79 -0.50 -0.47
N TYR A 32 7.29 0.72 -0.66
CA TYR A 32 6.84 1.87 0.11
C TYR A 32 5.35 2.08 -0.23
N ILE A 33 4.50 1.39 0.52
CA ILE A 33 3.07 1.56 0.48
C ILE A 33 2.80 2.86 1.22
N ASP A 34 2.48 3.91 0.48
CA ASP A 34 2.04 5.20 1.02
C ASP A 34 0.87 4.98 1.99
N LYS A 35 1.17 4.83 3.29
CA LYS A 35 0.17 4.58 4.33
C LYS A 35 -0.94 5.62 4.33
N PHE A 36 -0.63 6.84 3.87
CA PHE A 36 -1.55 7.96 3.77
C PHE A 36 -2.70 7.71 2.76
N LYS A 37 -2.41 7.09 1.61
CA LYS A 37 -3.44 6.78 0.59
C LYS A 37 -4.40 5.69 1.08
N TYR A 38 -3.87 4.66 1.74
CA TYR A 38 -4.70 3.58 2.28
C TYR A 38 -5.61 4.06 3.42
N SER A 39 -5.13 4.98 4.26
CA SER A 39 -5.94 5.54 5.35
C SER A 39 -7.15 6.34 4.85
N LEU A 40 -6.99 7.14 3.79
CA LEU A 40 -8.09 7.90 3.18
C LEU A 40 -9.11 6.99 2.48
N ILE A 41 -8.63 5.97 1.75
CA ILE A 41 -9.50 5.00 1.06
C ILE A 41 -10.30 4.19 2.07
N ALA A 42 -9.68 3.71 3.16
CA ALA A 42 -10.37 2.94 4.20
C ALA A 42 -11.52 3.74 4.84
N LEU A 43 -11.29 5.02 5.13
CA LEU A 43 -12.31 5.89 5.75
C LEU A 43 -13.50 6.14 4.80
N LEU A 44 -13.23 6.37 3.51
CA LEU A 44 -14.27 6.49 2.49
C LEU A 44 -15.09 5.20 2.32
N VAL A 45 -14.43 4.05 2.29
CA VAL A 45 -15.10 2.74 2.17
C VAL A 45 -16.01 2.49 3.37
N ILE A 46 -15.54 2.77 4.59
CA ILE A 46 -16.35 2.64 5.81
C ILE A 46 -17.58 3.56 5.76
N ALA A 47 -17.41 4.82 5.35
CA ALA A 47 -18.51 5.76 5.22
C ALA A 47 -19.57 5.29 4.20
N ILE A 48 -19.14 4.79 3.04
CA ILE A 48 -20.05 4.25 2.02
C ILE A 48 -20.84 3.04 2.54
N ILE A 49 -20.17 2.13 3.25
CA ILE A 49 -20.83 0.95 3.84
C ILE A 49 -21.88 1.37 4.86
N ILE A 50 -21.57 2.33 5.73
CA ILE A 50 -22.53 2.84 6.73
C ILE A 50 -23.74 3.47 6.05
N ILE A 51 -23.52 4.31 5.03
CA ILE A 51 -24.61 4.93 4.26
C ILE A 51 -25.47 3.86 3.61
N PHE A 52 -24.87 2.86 2.97
CA PHE A 52 -25.59 1.79 2.29
C PHE A 52 -26.43 0.95 3.27
N ILE A 53 -25.87 0.61 4.43
CA ILE A 53 -26.61 -0.07 5.52
C ILE A 53 -27.77 0.80 5.99
N PHE A 54 -27.56 2.10 6.19
CA PHE A 54 -28.60 3.01 6.62
C PHE A 54 -29.74 3.12 5.60
N PHE A 55 -29.42 3.13 4.30
CA PHE A 55 -30.41 3.10 3.22
C PHE A 55 -31.16 1.77 3.16
N LEU A 56 -30.48 0.64 3.36
CA LEU A 56 -31.11 -0.68 3.39
C LEU A 56 -32.05 -0.87 4.58
N PHE A 57 -31.63 -0.41 5.77
CA PHE A 57 -32.39 -0.54 7.00
C PHE A 57 -33.44 0.56 7.20
N GLY A 58 -33.28 1.72 6.56
CA GLY A 58 -34.22 2.84 6.64
C GLY A 58 -35.34 2.81 5.60
N TRP A 59 -35.25 1.94 4.59
CA TRP A 59 -36.26 1.78 3.54
C TRP A 59 -37.19 0.56 3.77
N ILE A 60 -36.94 -0.26 4.79
CA ILE A 60 -37.83 -1.37 5.22
C ILE A 60 -38.85 -0.87 6.24
#